data_AF-A0A529PV43-F1
#
_entry.id   AF-A0A529PV43-F1
#
_cell.length_a   1.000
_cell.length_b   1.000
_cell.length_c   1.000
_cell.angle_alpha   90.00
_cell.angle_beta   90.00
_cell.angle_gamma   90.00
#
_symmetry.space_group_name_H-M   'P 1'
#
loop_
_entity.id
_entity.type
_entity.pdbx_description
1 polymer ?
#
loop_
_entity_poly.entity_id
_entity_poly.type
_entity_poly.pdbx_seq_one_letter_code
_entity_poly.pdbx_strand_id
1 'polypeptide(L)'
;DLTIFGSLENPDPLIARQGRYDVVVVLEGPPRPVVVRRKDRVLGVWINLDSETFENVPVSYSVATTRPLQDIADPAKYKQLSLGAQN
;
A
#
# COMPACT_ATOMS: atom_id res chain seq x y z
N ASP A 1 -12.84 -16.71 -4.23
CA ASP A 1 -12.29 -16.26 -5.52
C ASP A 1 -12.80 -14.85 -5.78
N LEU A 2 -11.95 -13.93 -6.18
CA LEU A 2 -12.29 -12.50 -6.36
C LEU A 2 -11.71 -12.02 -7.68
N THR A 3 -12.56 -11.47 -8.55
CA THR A 3 -12.15 -10.96 -9.87
C THR A 3 -12.58 -9.52 -10.04
N ILE A 4 -11.67 -8.70 -10.56
CA ILE A 4 -11.85 -7.26 -10.75
C ILE A 4 -11.71 -6.97 -12.25
N PHE A 5 -12.63 -6.17 -12.78
CA PHE A 5 -12.64 -5.74 -14.17
C PHE A 5 -12.90 -4.24 -14.23
N GLY A 6 -12.44 -3.61 -15.31
CA GLY A 6 -12.65 -2.20 -15.59
C GLY A 6 -12.20 -1.86 -17.00
N SER A 7 -12.50 -0.63 -17.45
CA SER A 7 -12.07 -0.12 -18.74
C SER A 7 -11.28 1.18 -18.56
N LEU A 8 -10.30 1.40 -19.44
CA LEU A 8 -9.58 2.67 -19.52
C LEU A 8 -10.31 3.60 -20.47
N GLU A 9 -10.72 4.76 -19.97
CA GLU A 9 -11.32 5.82 -20.79
C GLU A 9 -10.24 6.74 -21.34
N ASN A 10 -10.39 7.17 -22.60
CA ASN A 10 -9.46 8.07 -23.30
C ASN A 10 -7.98 7.64 -23.22
N PRO A 11 -7.63 6.39 -23.58
CA PRO A 11 -6.24 5.97 -23.57
C PRO A 11 -5.42 6.75 -24.59
N ASP A 12 -4.19 7.10 -24.21
CA ASP A 12 -3.17 7.54 -25.16
C ASP A 12 -2.94 6.42 -26.19
N PRO A 13 -3.24 6.66 -27.49
CA PRO A 13 -3.14 5.63 -28.51
C PRO A 13 -1.72 5.07 -28.67
N LEU A 14 -0.69 5.85 -28.35
CA LEU A 14 0.70 5.41 -28.45
C LEU A 14 1.05 4.43 -27.31
N ILE A 15 0.65 4.75 -26.08
CA ILE A 15 0.88 3.90 -24.91
C ILE A 15 0.05 2.61 -25.01
N ALA A 16 -1.22 2.74 -25.43
CA ALA A 16 -2.14 1.61 -25.60
C ALA A 16 -1.59 0.56 -26.59
N ARG A 17 -1.05 1.01 -27.74
CA ARG A 17 -0.45 0.12 -28.76
C ARG A 17 0.75 -0.65 -28.24
N GLN A 18 1.48 -0.10 -27.27
CA GLN A 18 2.65 -0.74 -26.68
C GLN A 18 2.29 -1.65 -25.49
N GLY A 19 1.03 -1.67 -25.06
CA GLY A 19 0.59 -2.44 -23.87
C GLY A 19 1.25 -1.95 -22.58
N ARG A 20 1.65 -0.68 -22.51
CA ARG A 20 2.51 -0.13 -21.44
C ARG A 20 1.77 0.55 -20.30
N TYR A 21 0.47 0.29 -20.16
CA TYR A 21 -0.25 0.77 -18.98
C TYR A 21 0.05 -0.11 -17.79
N ASP A 22 0.49 0.54 -16.72
CA ASP A 22 0.59 -0.11 -15.42
C ASP A 22 -0.71 0.05 -14.66
N VAL A 23 -1.21 -1.07 -14.17
CA VAL A 23 -2.37 -1.14 -13.29
C VAL A 23 -1.92 -1.50 -11.88
N VAL A 24 -2.43 -0.76 -10.91
CA VAL A 24 -2.32 -1.01 -9.47
C VAL A 24 -3.73 -1.20 -8.93
N VAL A 25 -3.96 -2.30 -8.24
CA VAL A 25 -5.23 -2.61 -7.58
C VAL A 25 -4.99 -2.74 -6.09
N VAL A 26 -5.74 -1.97 -5.30
CA VAL A 26 -5.69 -2.01 -3.83
C VAL A 26 -7.02 -2.56 -3.32
N LEU A 27 -6.94 -3.57 -2.47
CA LEU A 27 -8.06 -4.15 -1.76
C LEU A 27 -7.96 -3.81 -0.28
N GLU A 28 -8.94 -3.05 0.19
CA GLU A 28 -9.00 -2.58 1.57
C GLU A 28 -10.27 -3.12 2.25
N GLY A 29 -10.09 -3.77 3.40
CA GLY A 29 -11.19 -4.22 4.25
C GLY A 29 -11.76 -3.09 5.10
N PRO A 30 -12.91 -3.28 5.76
CA PRO A 30 -13.52 -2.24 6.58
C PRO A 30 -12.56 -1.73 7.68
N PRO A 31 -12.44 -0.41 7.89
CA PRO A 31 -11.53 0.15 8.88
C PRO A 31 -12.01 -0.16 10.30
N ARG A 32 -11.06 -0.41 11.22
CA ARG A 32 -11.32 -0.59 12.65
C ARG A 32 -10.21 0.04 13.50
N PRO A 33 -10.52 0.46 14.74
CA PRO A 33 -9.50 0.92 15.66
C PRO A 33 -8.56 -0.22 16.05
N VAL A 34 -7.25 0.04 16.04
CA VAL A 34 -6.20 -0.89 16.46
C VAL A 34 -5.30 -0.22 17.49
N VAL A 35 -5.03 -0.91 18.60
CA VAL A 35 -4.08 -0.45 19.62
C VAL A 35 -2.74 -1.16 19.44
N VAL A 36 -1.74 -0.41 18.99
CA VAL A 36 -0.35 -0.88 18.91
C VAL A 36 0.32 -0.64 20.24
N ARG A 37 1.10 -1.62 20.71
CA ARG A 37 1.81 -1.53 21.99
C ARG A 37 3.30 -1.73 21.77
N ARG A 38 4.11 -0.81 22.28
CA ARG A 38 5.57 -0.97 22.34
C ARG A 38 5.93 -1.72 23.61
N LYS A 39 6.63 -2.84 23.45
CA LYS A 39 7.23 -3.57 24.56
C LYS A 39 8.62 -3.03 24.82
N ASP A 40 8.87 -2.70 26.08
CA ASP A 40 10.18 -2.32 26.57
C ASP A 40 10.59 -3.22 27.72
N ARG A 41 11.91 -3.30 27.95
CA ARG A 41 12.48 -4.19 28.96
C ARG A 41 12.70 -3.42 30.26
N VAL A 42 11.96 -3.80 31.29
CA VAL A 42 12.07 -3.21 32.63
C VAL A 42 12.51 -4.31 33.58
N LEU A 43 13.67 -4.11 34.24
CA LEU A 43 14.24 -5.08 35.19
C LEU A 43 14.31 -6.52 34.62
N GLY A 44 14.64 -6.65 33.33
CA GLY A 44 14.80 -7.94 32.65
C GLY A 44 13.51 -8.54 32.07
N VAL A 45 12.33 -8.00 32.40
CA VAL A 45 11.02 -8.48 31.92
C VAL A 45 10.50 -7.55 30.82
N TRP A 46 9.82 -8.13 29.82
CA TRP A 46 9.14 -7.36 28.77
C TRP A 46 7.78 -6.88 29.23
N ILE A 47 7.56 -5.57 29.20
CA ILE A 47 6.30 -4.94 29.58
C ILE A 47 5.84 -4.06 28.43
N ASN A 48 4.55 -4.07 28.10
CA ASN A 48 3.95 -3.09 27.20
C ASN A 48 3.96 -1.74 27.94
N LEU A 49 4.94 -0.89 27.66
CA LEU A 49 5.12 0.36 28.40
C LEU A 49 4.32 1.51 27.77
N ASP A 50 4.25 1.52 26.44
CA ASP A 50 3.54 2.54 25.67
C ASP A 50 2.51 1.92 24.74
N SER A 51 1.45 2.68 24.44
CA SER A 51 0.42 2.29 23.48
C SER A 51 -0.07 3.48 22.69
N GLU A 52 -0.42 3.22 21.43
CA GLU A 52 -1.03 4.19 20.53
C GLU A 52 -2.24 3.56 19.83
N THR A 53 -3.32 4.33 19.71
CA THR A 53 -4.55 3.89 19.02
C THR A 53 -4.61 4.51 17.64
N PHE A 54 -4.78 3.67 16.63
CA PHE A 54 -5.01 4.07 15.25
C PHE A 54 -6.47 3.79 14.90
N GLU A 55 -7.27 4.81 14.60
CA GLU A 55 -8.73 4.69 14.46
C GLU A 55 -9.18 4.02 13.15
N ASN A 56 -8.46 4.27 12.05
CA ASN A 56 -8.87 3.88 10.69
C ASN A 56 -7.91 2.87 10.05
N VAL A 57 -7.64 1.76 10.73
CA VAL A 57 -6.75 0.72 10.20
C VAL A 57 -7.57 -0.33 9.45
N PRO A 58 -7.27 -0.63 8.19
CA PRO A 58 -8.01 -1.66 7.45
C PRO A 58 -7.71 -3.05 8.00
N VAL A 59 -8.76 -3.86 8.19
CA VAL A 59 -8.63 -5.22 8.71
C VAL A 59 -7.93 -6.19 7.75
N SER A 60 -7.87 -5.82 6.47
CA SER A 60 -7.14 -6.53 5.42
C SER A 60 -6.65 -5.50 4.40
N TYR A 61 -5.43 -5.68 3.92
CA TYR A 61 -4.85 -4.85 2.87
C TYR A 61 -4.08 -5.74 1.90
N SER A 62 -4.38 -5.65 0.61
CA SER A 62 -3.68 -6.38 -0.44
C SER A 62 -3.49 -5.51 -1.67
N VAL A 63 -2.36 -5.66 -2.33
CA VAL A 63 -2.00 -4.89 -3.52
C VAL A 63 -1.57 -5.84 -4.63
N ALA A 64 -2.18 -5.68 -5.80
CA ALA A 64 -1.77 -6.36 -7.01
C ALA A 64 -1.27 -5.32 -8.03
N THR A 65 -0.15 -5.62 -8.67
CA THR A 65 0.49 -4.74 -9.65
C THR A 65 0.89 -5.51 -10.89
N THR A 66 0.95 -4.80 -12.01
CA THR A 66 1.36 -5.35 -13.32
C THR A 66 2.87 -5.36 -13.51
N ARG A 67 3.61 -4.54 -12.75
CA ARG A 67 5.08 -4.48 -12.66
C ARG A 67 5.51 -4.20 -11.21
N PRO A 68 6.77 -4.47 -10.82
CA PRO A 68 7.27 -4.12 -9.49
C PRO A 68 7.03 -2.65 -9.16
N LEU A 69 6.63 -2.35 -7.92
CA LEU A 69 6.23 -1.00 -7.51
C LEU A 69 7.30 0.04 -7.82
N GLN A 70 8.58 -0.25 -7.61
CA GLN A 70 9.69 0.64 -7.91
C GLN A 70 9.80 1.05 -9.40
N ASP A 71 9.19 0.30 -10.32
CA ASP A 71 9.33 0.50 -11.77
C ASP A 71 8.11 1.18 -12.41
N ILE A 72 7.03 1.42 -11.65
CA ILE A 72 5.77 1.99 -12.17
C ILE A 72 5.91 3.50 -12.46
N ALA A 73 6.63 4.24 -11.62
CA ALA A 73 6.86 5.67 -11.79
C ALA A 73 8.34 6.03 -11.67
N ASP A 74 8.69 7.26 -12.06
CA ASP A 74 10.04 7.78 -11.85
C ASP A 74 10.37 7.88 -10.35
N PRO A 75 11.58 7.49 -9.90
CA PRO A 75 12.05 7.66 -8.52
C PRO A 75 11.78 9.05 -7.90
N ALA A 76 11.90 10.12 -8.69
CA ALA A 76 11.60 11.47 -8.24
C ALA A 76 10.12 11.65 -7.84
N LYS A 77 9.21 10.94 -8.52
CA LYS A 77 7.77 10.98 -8.24
C LYS A 77 7.44 10.33 -6.91
N TYR A 78 8.06 9.18 -6.62
CA TYR A 78 7.91 8.51 -5.33
C TYR A 78 8.37 9.39 -4.17
N LYS A 79 9.53 10.03 -4.31
CA LYS A 79 10.05 10.97 -3.31
C LYS A 79 9.13 12.18 -3.11
N GLN A 80 8.62 12.76 -4.19
CA GLN A 80 7.69 13.89 -4.13
C GLN A 80 6.40 13.54 -3.38
N LEU A 81 5.90 12.32 -3.55
CA LEU A 81 4.67 11.83 -2.92
C LEU A 81 4.92 11.16 -1.56
N SER A 82 6.17 11.14 -1.07
CA SER A 82 6.58 10.44 0.16
C SER A 82 6.20 8.95 0.17
N LEU A 83 6.25 8.30 -1.00
CA LEU A 83 5.95 6.89 -1.18
C LEU A 83 7.24 6.05 -1.11
N GLY A 84 7.30 5.09 -0.18
CA GLY A 84 8.43 4.19 0.01
C GLY A 84 8.43 3.01 -0.97
N ALA A 85 8.58 3.25 -2.27
CA ALA A 85 8.52 2.21 -3.30
C ALA A 85 9.81 1.36 -3.42
N GLN A 86 10.87 1.71 -2.69
CA GLN A 86 12.11 0.92 -2.61
C GLN A 86 12.04 0.03 -1.36
N ASN A 87 11.74 -1.26 -1.52
CA ASN A 87 11.82 -2.28 -0.47
C ASN A 87 12.57 -3.51 -0.98
#